data_AF-A0AAE0PM68-F1
#
_entry.id   AF-A0AAE0PM68-F1
#
_cell.length_a   1.000
_cell.length_b   1.000
_cell.length_c   1.000
_cell.angle_alpha   90.00
_cell.angle_beta   90.00
_cell.angle_gamma   90.00
#
_symmetry.space_group_name_H-M   'P 1'
#
loop_
_entity.id
_entity.type
_entity.pdbx_description
1 polymer ?
#
loop_
_entity_poly.entity_id
_entity_poly.type
_entity_poly.pdbx_seq_one_letter_code
_entity_poly.pdbx_strand_id
1 'polypeptide(L)'
;MPPTSLNNVPLDIQILILGYVDPISLINLAQTCQSLRTTIQPTRANLLQRLLALELLPEYGGIVPIIRGRDNQITPPVDSQAWLSNKYACGGCLQLLPHTMFDNHQILKLDLRKPPPGSREANRLAEWWYLNDRKDDVRARIIQHRIFTRASQQLESLADVRQRHHEATHPDDDMPHQGINQFLAGGEEAEILAAHDRVAYEAELQICGLRRFNRRCNECRFLRGDWRHLDGNLNPVAGLPALPVATGRKLPFYNVFDRCFPTFFSPVPPSEVGRRFTQFGNQWNKAYTWMMCTVRCRGCSRWQDASQFRLPVEAYKTEAFLARELRQYLVRDPVLGELREPRCNRCFLAKHGVDAFRRHLVDFAASLLSDARQRAKLQVLFGWDKLCDDFRFPGGEFQNWAEYGEPIVFGLPLPEGSILDLLHLDVPLLDELHRRYTEFTLFVEKMYQGLPPLRQSILDTRSSQQVMDVVMISWFRLWYDDYYVYESTYRRLEGRLQRINQSGEQLVEYVLNGDPLMMERYDFDVEIEEGEIIDAFKDLSMAL
;
A
#
# COMPACT_ATOMS: atom_id res chain seq x y z
N MET A 1 -8.39 15.30 57.70
CA MET A 1 -8.61 13.84 57.75
C MET A 1 -7.38 13.17 57.12
N PRO A 2 -6.78 12.15 57.75
CA PRO A 2 -5.70 11.41 57.10
C PRO A 2 -6.26 10.70 55.87
N PRO A 3 -5.47 10.53 54.79
CA PRO A 3 -5.92 9.81 53.60
C PRO A 3 -6.27 8.37 53.97
N THR A 4 -7.49 7.96 53.66
CA THR A 4 -7.99 6.60 53.90
C THR A 4 -7.21 5.64 53.00
N SER A 5 -6.24 4.92 53.58
CA SER A 5 -5.51 3.86 52.90
C SER A 5 -6.27 2.54 53.04
N LEU A 6 -6.31 1.74 51.97
CA LEU A 6 -6.89 0.39 52.01
C LEU A 6 -6.27 -0.47 53.13
N ASN A 7 -5.01 -0.20 53.49
CA ASN A 7 -4.29 -0.89 54.57
C ASN A 7 -4.85 -0.60 55.98
N ASN A 8 -5.64 0.47 56.14
CA ASN A 8 -6.24 0.86 57.43
C ASN A 8 -7.67 0.34 57.59
N VAL A 9 -8.19 -0.35 56.56
CA VAL A 9 -9.51 -0.97 56.55
C VAL A 9 -9.41 -2.38 57.14
N PRO A 10 -10.36 -2.85 57.97
CA PRO A 10 -10.38 -4.23 58.48
C PRO A 10 -10.29 -5.27 57.35
N LEU A 11 -9.58 -6.38 57.60
CA LEU A 11 -9.34 -7.44 56.61
C LEU A 11 -10.63 -7.93 55.96
N ASP A 12 -11.70 -8.06 56.74
CA ASP A 12 -13.02 -8.53 56.30
C ASP A 12 -13.64 -7.58 55.26
N ILE A 13 -13.47 -6.27 55.45
CA ILE A 13 -13.90 -5.25 54.49
C ILE A 13 -12.96 -5.21 53.29
N GLN A 14 -11.65 -5.42 53.48
CA GLN A 14 -10.72 -5.58 52.35
C GLN A 14 -11.12 -6.77 51.47
N ILE A 15 -11.44 -7.92 52.06
CA ILE A 15 -11.90 -9.13 51.34
C ILE A 15 -13.20 -8.85 50.59
N LEU A 16 -14.15 -8.15 51.21
CA LEU A 16 -15.38 -7.72 50.53
C LEU A 16 -15.07 -6.81 49.33
N ILE A 17 -14.25 -5.77 49.51
CA ILE A 17 -13.84 -4.87 48.42
C ILE A 17 -13.17 -5.67 47.30
N LEU A 18 -12.21 -6.53 47.63
CA LEU A 18 -11.52 -7.38 46.65
C LEU A 18 -12.50 -8.30 45.88
N GLY A 19 -13.58 -8.75 46.52
CA GLY A 19 -14.65 -9.55 45.89
C GLY A 19 -15.52 -8.78 44.89
N TYR A 20 -15.56 -7.44 44.97
CA TYR A 20 -16.31 -6.57 44.04
C TYR A 20 -15.45 -5.90 42.97
N VAL A 21 -14.12 -5.96 43.11
CA VAL A 21 -13.20 -5.38 42.12
C VAL A 21 -12.91 -6.44 41.05
N ASP A 22 -13.06 -6.05 39.79
CA ASP A 22 -12.77 -6.97 38.71
C ASP A 22 -11.27 -7.38 38.69
N PRO A 23 -10.96 -8.56 38.14
CA PRO A 23 -9.61 -9.09 38.06
C PRO A 23 -8.53 -8.16 37.48
N ILE A 24 -8.89 -7.35 36.49
CA ILE A 24 -7.97 -6.44 35.80
C ILE A 24 -7.67 -5.26 36.73
N SER A 25 -8.69 -4.74 37.40
CA SER A 25 -8.58 -3.67 38.40
C SER A 25 -7.77 -4.10 39.62
N LEU A 26 -7.87 -5.35 40.08
CA LEU A 26 -7.01 -5.84 41.17
C LEU A 26 -5.54 -5.97 40.77
N ILE A 27 -5.26 -6.44 39.54
CA ILE A 27 -3.89 -6.47 39.04
C ILE A 27 -3.34 -5.04 38.87
N ASN A 28 -4.16 -4.09 38.42
CA ASN A 28 -3.83 -2.66 38.37
C ASN A 28 -3.44 -2.12 39.75
N LEU A 29 -4.26 -2.39 40.77
CA LEU A 29 -4.01 -1.94 42.13
C LEU A 29 -2.77 -2.61 42.73
N ALA A 30 -2.52 -3.89 42.45
CA ALA A 30 -1.30 -4.58 42.85
C ALA A 30 -0.02 -3.99 42.22
N GLN A 31 -0.12 -3.35 41.05
CA GLN A 31 1.03 -2.69 40.44
C GLN A 31 1.41 -1.39 41.17
N THR A 32 0.46 -0.72 41.83
CA THR A 32 0.67 0.57 42.50
C THR A 32 0.72 0.47 44.02
N CYS A 33 0.23 -0.63 44.62
CA CYS A 33 0.23 -0.87 46.06
C CYS A 33 1.10 -2.09 46.43
N GLN A 34 2.13 -1.87 47.26
CA GLN A 34 3.05 -2.93 47.68
C GLN A 34 2.34 -4.02 48.48
N SER A 35 1.44 -3.67 49.41
CA SER A 35 0.69 -4.65 50.21
C SER A 35 -0.14 -5.58 49.33
N LEU A 36 -0.91 -5.01 48.39
CA LEU A 36 -1.71 -5.79 47.44
C LEU A 36 -0.83 -6.63 46.50
N ARG A 37 0.34 -6.14 46.11
CA ARG A 37 1.29 -6.92 45.31
C ARG A 37 1.77 -8.17 46.05
N THR A 38 2.08 -8.05 47.33
CA THR A 38 2.53 -9.16 48.17
C THR A 38 1.42 -10.18 48.40
N THR A 39 0.17 -9.72 48.52
CA THR A 39 -1.00 -10.59 48.71
C THR A 39 -1.43 -11.29 47.42
N ILE A 40 -1.55 -10.56 46.31
CA ILE A 40 -2.09 -11.07 45.04
C ILE A 40 -1.03 -11.87 44.27
N GLN A 41 0.25 -11.46 44.35
CA GLN A 41 1.38 -12.07 43.63
C GLN A 41 1.08 -12.32 42.14
N PRO A 42 0.74 -11.26 41.36
CA PRO A 42 0.29 -11.44 39.99
C PRO A 42 1.35 -12.13 39.14
N THR A 43 0.98 -13.24 38.51
CA THR A 43 1.87 -13.96 37.59
C THR A 43 1.99 -13.21 36.27
N ARG A 44 2.97 -13.62 35.46
CA ARG A 44 3.11 -13.15 34.07
C ARG A 44 1.83 -13.34 33.25
N ALA A 45 1.12 -14.46 33.46
CA ALA A 45 -0.13 -14.74 32.77
C ALA A 45 -1.25 -13.77 33.19
N ASN A 46 -1.32 -13.40 34.47
CA ASN A 46 -2.26 -12.40 34.97
C ASN A 46 -1.98 -11.02 34.33
N LEU A 47 -0.71 -10.60 34.30
CA LEU A 47 -0.31 -9.33 33.68
C LEU A 47 -0.65 -9.29 32.18
N LEU A 48 -0.48 -10.40 31.47
CA LEU A 48 -0.83 -10.51 30.06
C LEU A 48 -2.34 -10.45 29.84
N GLN A 49 -3.14 -11.17 30.62
CA GLN A 49 -4.60 -11.12 30.50
C GLN A 49 -5.15 -9.71 30.75
N ARG A 50 -4.62 -9.03 31.79
CA ARG A 50 -4.90 -7.61 32.03
C ARG A 50 -4.59 -6.77 30.79
N LEU A 51 -3.41 -6.94 30.21
CA LEU A 51 -2.99 -6.17 29.03
C LEU A 51 -3.88 -6.43 27.80
N LEU A 52 -4.29 -7.68 27.59
CA LEU A 52 -5.20 -8.08 26.50
C LEU A 52 -6.61 -7.53 26.68
N ALA A 53 -7.07 -7.35 27.93
CA ALA A 53 -8.34 -6.70 28.21
C ALA A 53 -8.27 -5.18 27.99
N LEU A 54 -7.20 -4.53 28.46
CA LEU A 54 -6.97 -3.10 28.20
C LEU A 54 -6.85 -2.80 26.69
N GLU A 55 -6.29 -3.71 25.90
CA GLU A 55 -6.24 -3.59 24.44
C GLU A 55 -7.62 -3.45 23.77
N LEU A 56 -8.69 -3.97 24.39
CA LEU A 56 -10.04 -3.91 23.85
C LEU A 56 -10.82 -2.67 24.28
N LEU A 57 -10.30 -1.92 25.26
CA LEU A 57 -10.90 -0.68 25.70
C LEU A 57 -10.50 0.45 24.74
N PRO A 58 -11.45 1.22 24.18
CA PRO A 58 -11.15 2.30 23.23
C PRO A 58 -10.14 3.32 23.76
N GLU A 59 -10.17 3.63 25.05
CA GLU A 59 -9.32 4.64 25.69
C GLU A 59 -7.84 4.24 25.68
N TYR A 60 -7.56 2.94 25.73
CA TYR A 60 -6.19 2.42 25.84
C TYR A 60 -5.72 1.80 24.54
N GLY A 61 -6.51 0.88 24.00
CA GLY A 61 -6.19 0.12 22.80
C GLY A 61 -6.63 0.76 21.50
N GLY A 62 -7.58 1.70 21.53
CA GLY A 62 -8.19 2.26 20.32
C GLY A 62 -9.19 1.31 19.69
N ILE A 63 -9.33 1.38 18.37
CA ILE A 63 -10.35 0.64 17.62
C ILE A 63 -10.17 -0.89 17.66
N VAL A 64 -11.25 -1.59 17.38
CA VAL A 64 -11.25 -3.00 16.99
C VAL A 64 -11.60 -3.08 15.50
N PRO A 65 -10.66 -3.47 14.62
CA PRO A 65 -10.92 -3.52 13.19
C PRO A 65 -11.89 -4.66 12.85
N ILE A 66 -12.90 -4.34 12.06
CA ILE A 66 -13.86 -5.31 11.52
C ILE A 66 -13.46 -5.62 10.09
N ILE A 67 -13.39 -6.90 9.72
CA ILE A 67 -13.04 -7.34 8.38
C ILE A 67 -14.29 -7.96 7.76
N ARG A 68 -14.68 -7.45 6.59
CA ARG A 68 -15.82 -7.98 5.85
C ARG A 68 -15.46 -9.31 5.17
N GLY A 69 -16.34 -10.30 5.28
CA GLY A 69 -16.06 -11.68 4.85
C GLY A 69 -15.86 -11.83 3.35
N ARG A 70 -16.66 -11.14 2.52
CA ARG A 70 -16.66 -11.29 1.05
C ARG A 70 -15.40 -10.76 0.34
N ASP A 71 -14.77 -9.71 0.87
CA ASP A 71 -13.69 -8.97 0.17
C ASP A 71 -12.54 -8.52 1.07
N ASN A 72 -12.60 -8.85 2.36
CA ASN A 72 -11.63 -8.44 3.37
C ASN A 72 -11.52 -6.91 3.57
N GLN A 73 -12.56 -6.14 3.20
CA GLN A 73 -12.59 -4.71 3.49
C GLN A 73 -12.51 -4.48 5.00
N ILE A 74 -11.63 -3.57 5.43
CA ILE A 74 -11.37 -3.28 6.84
C ILE A 74 -12.08 -1.98 7.23
N THR A 75 -12.86 -2.04 8.32
CA THR A 75 -13.54 -0.87 8.89
C THR A 75 -13.04 -0.59 10.31
N PRO A 76 -12.65 0.67 10.63
CA PRO A 76 -12.46 1.79 9.70
C PRO A 76 -11.25 1.56 8.77
N PRO A 77 -11.14 2.33 7.67
CA PRO A 77 -10.01 2.27 6.75
C PRO A 77 -8.65 2.36 7.46
N VAL A 78 -7.64 1.66 6.92
CA VAL A 78 -6.31 1.50 7.55
C VAL A 78 -5.48 2.78 7.63
N ASP A 79 -5.91 3.81 6.93
CA ASP A 79 -5.35 5.15 6.86
C ASP A 79 -6.14 6.16 7.72
N SER A 80 -7.24 5.74 8.35
CA SER A 80 -8.02 6.59 9.26
C SER A 80 -7.21 6.99 10.50
N GLN A 81 -7.51 8.17 11.06
CA GLN A 81 -6.89 8.64 12.32
C GLN A 81 -7.12 7.64 13.47
N ALA A 82 -8.27 6.97 13.46
CA ALA A 82 -8.60 5.93 14.41
C ALA A 82 -7.63 4.74 14.31
N TRP A 83 -7.21 4.37 13.09
CA TRP A 83 -6.19 3.34 12.86
C TRP A 83 -4.81 3.76 13.37
N LEU A 84 -4.39 5.00 13.10
CA LEU A 84 -3.07 5.51 13.50
C LEU A 84 -2.89 5.50 15.03
N SER A 85 -3.96 5.74 15.78
CA SER A 85 -3.96 5.68 17.24
C SER A 85 -4.05 4.25 17.82
N ASN A 86 -4.30 3.25 16.98
CA ASN A 86 -4.59 1.89 17.40
C ASN A 86 -3.35 1.21 18.02
N LYS A 87 -3.55 0.58 19.17
CA LYS A 87 -2.50 -0.10 19.93
C LYS A 87 -2.80 -1.57 20.14
N TYR A 88 -1.74 -2.35 20.22
CA TYR A 88 -1.77 -3.78 20.37
C TYR A 88 -0.91 -4.23 21.56
N ALA A 89 -1.43 -5.20 22.31
CA ALA A 89 -0.73 -5.84 23.41
C ALA A 89 0.39 -6.75 22.86
N CYS A 90 1.62 -6.56 23.37
CA CYS A 90 2.73 -7.46 23.12
C CYS A 90 2.85 -8.47 24.26
N GLY A 91 2.61 -9.75 23.97
CA GLY A 91 2.79 -10.82 24.96
C GLY A 91 4.24 -11.16 25.27
N GLY A 92 5.22 -10.44 24.70
CA GLY A 92 6.66 -10.59 24.98
C GLY A 92 7.10 -9.62 26.07
N CYS A 93 7.11 -8.32 25.75
CA CYS A 93 7.50 -7.23 26.66
C CYS A 93 6.39 -6.76 27.60
N LEU A 94 5.16 -7.28 27.46
CA LEU A 94 3.99 -6.92 28.28
C LEU A 94 3.65 -5.42 28.22
N GLN A 95 3.81 -4.82 27.04
CA GLN A 95 3.46 -3.43 26.78
C GLN A 95 2.35 -3.31 25.74
N LEU A 96 1.55 -2.26 25.87
CA LEU A 96 0.60 -1.82 24.86
C LEU A 96 1.33 -0.86 23.92
N LEU A 97 1.53 -1.27 22.68
CA LEU A 97 2.37 -0.57 21.70
C LEU A 97 1.54 -0.18 20.48
N PRO A 98 1.87 0.91 19.77
CA PRO A 98 1.16 1.29 18.55
C PRO A 98 1.31 0.19 17.48
N HIS A 99 0.33 0.10 16.58
CA HIS A 99 0.30 -0.92 15.53
C HIS A 99 1.58 -0.94 14.67
N THR A 100 2.24 0.22 14.50
CA THR A 100 3.51 0.39 13.77
C THR A 100 4.69 -0.37 14.37
N MET A 101 4.59 -0.81 15.63
CA MET A 101 5.61 -1.62 16.29
C MET A 101 5.42 -3.12 16.07
N PHE A 102 4.43 -3.50 15.26
CA PHE A 102 4.14 -4.88 14.89
C PHE A 102 4.21 -5.08 13.38
N ASP A 103 4.26 -6.34 12.98
CA ASP A 103 4.03 -6.78 11.61
C ASP A 103 2.52 -6.76 11.35
N ASN A 104 2.09 -5.88 10.43
CA ASN A 104 0.66 -5.66 10.18
C ASN A 104 -0.04 -6.93 9.69
N HIS A 105 0.65 -7.79 8.93
CA HIS A 105 0.07 -9.06 8.52
C HIS A 105 -0.18 -9.96 9.72
N GLN A 106 0.74 -10.01 10.68
CA GLN A 106 0.57 -10.83 11.89
C GLN A 106 -0.56 -10.32 12.78
N ILE A 107 -0.67 -9.01 13.01
CA ILE A 107 -1.73 -8.46 13.88
C ILE A 107 -3.12 -8.48 13.25
N LEU A 108 -3.22 -8.75 11.95
CA LEU A 108 -4.48 -8.92 11.22
C LEU A 108 -4.88 -10.39 11.03
N LYS A 109 -4.00 -11.35 11.32
CA LYS A 109 -4.36 -12.77 11.32
C LYS A 109 -5.48 -13.02 12.30
N LEU A 110 -6.44 -13.83 11.88
CA LEU A 110 -7.67 -14.08 12.63
C LEU A 110 -7.42 -14.50 14.09
N ASP A 111 -6.45 -15.39 14.33
CA ASP A 111 -6.12 -15.86 15.68
C ASP A 111 -5.33 -14.85 16.53
N LEU A 112 -4.67 -13.86 15.92
CA LEU A 112 -3.82 -12.89 16.59
C LEU A 112 -4.42 -11.49 16.68
N ARG A 113 -5.41 -11.14 15.86
CA ARG A 113 -6.00 -9.81 15.80
C ARG A 113 -6.90 -9.52 17.00
N LYS A 114 -7.37 -8.28 17.09
CA LYS A 114 -8.31 -7.92 18.16
C LYS A 114 -9.66 -8.61 17.91
N PRO A 115 -10.21 -9.32 18.91
CA PRO A 115 -11.53 -9.93 18.81
C PRO A 115 -12.64 -8.87 18.64
N PRO A 116 -13.60 -9.05 17.70
CA PRO A 116 -14.75 -8.17 17.55
C PRO A 116 -15.64 -8.17 18.80
N PRO A 117 -16.40 -7.10 19.06
CA PRO A 117 -17.36 -7.05 20.16
C PRO A 117 -18.34 -8.23 20.12
N GLY A 118 -18.70 -8.78 21.29
CA GLY A 118 -19.59 -9.94 21.39
C GLY A 118 -18.91 -11.29 21.10
N SER A 119 -17.68 -11.31 20.60
CA SER A 119 -16.92 -12.56 20.46
C SER A 119 -16.57 -13.16 21.82
N ARG A 120 -16.28 -14.46 21.82
CA ARG A 120 -15.88 -15.18 23.03
C ARG A 120 -14.66 -14.54 23.69
N GLU A 121 -13.64 -14.17 22.92
CA GLU A 121 -12.41 -13.58 23.44
C GLU A 121 -12.56 -12.12 23.85
N ALA A 122 -13.49 -11.37 23.26
CA ALA A 122 -13.83 -10.03 23.75
C ALA A 122 -14.52 -10.07 25.11
N ASN A 123 -15.43 -11.03 25.30
CA ASN A 123 -16.19 -11.22 26.53
C ASN A 123 -15.41 -11.95 27.63
N ARG A 124 -14.23 -12.50 27.30
CA ARG A 124 -13.37 -13.26 28.22
C ARG A 124 -12.64 -12.36 29.21
N LEU A 125 -13.36 -11.44 29.86
CA LEU A 125 -12.85 -10.57 30.91
C LEU A 125 -12.25 -11.42 32.03
N ALA A 126 -10.92 -11.59 31.97
CA ALA A 126 -10.01 -12.05 33.00
C ALA A 126 -10.60 -12.99 34.08
N GLU A 127 -11.29 -14.06 33.68
CA GLU A 127 -11.76 -15.08 34.62
C GLU A 127 -10.55 -15.65 35.41
N TRP A 128 -10.40 -15.27 36.70
CA TRP A 128 -9.26 -15.66 37.54
C TRP A 128 -9.06 -17.17 37.63
N TRP A 129 -10.12 -17.96 37.46
CA TRP A 129 -10.13 -19.41 37.63
C TRP A 129 -9.55 -20.19 36.45
N TYR A 130 -9.36 -19.58 35.26
CA TYR A 130 -8.95 -20.35 34.08
C TYR A 130 -7.45 -20.70 34.01
N LEU A 131 -6.61 -20.07 34.82
CA LEU A 131 -5.15 -20.20 34.70
C LEU A 131 -4.49 -21.11 35.74
N ASN A 132 -5.22 -21.56 36.76
CA ASN A 132 -4.64 -22.34 37.85
C ASN A 132 -4.94 -23.85 37.79
N ASP A 133 -5.90 -24.31 36.97
CA ASP A 133 -6.25 -25.73 36.93
C ASP A 133 -5.80 -26.42 35.62
N ARG A 134 -4.63 -27.06 35.66
CA ARG A 134 -4.03 -27.81 34.53
C ARG A 134 -4.92 -28.95 34.03
N LYS A 135 -5.93 -29.40 34.79
CA LYS A 135 -6.81 -30.51 34.39
C LYS A 135 -7.97 -30.08 33.50
N ASP A 136 -8.50 -28.87 33.69
CA ASP A 136 -9.50 -28.29 32.79
C ASP A 136 -8.90 -27.82 31.45
N ASP A 137 -7.58 -27.61 31.42
CA ASP A 137 -6.82 -27.09 30.28
C ASP A 137 -6.82 -28.06 29.08
N VAL A 138 -6.73 -29.37 29.27
CA VAL A 138 -6.73 -30.32 28.13
C VAL A 138 -8.10 -30.39 27.46
N ARG A 139 -9.18 -30.51 28.24
CA ARG A 139 -10.55 -30.55 27.71
C ARG A 139 -10.93 -29.22 27.08
N ALA A 140 -10.58 -28.11 27.72
CA ALA A 140 -10.70 -26.77 27.17
C ALA A 140 -9.98 -26.61 25.83
N ARG A 141 -8.71 -27.04 25.74
CA ARG A 141 -7.92 -26.99 24.50
C ARG A 141 -8.52 -27.89 23.42
N ILE A 142 -9.01 -29.09 23.75
CA ILE A 142 -9.69 -29.97 22.79
C ILE A 142 -10.97 -29.30 22.26
N ILE A 143 -11.79 -28.71 23.15
CA ILE A 143 -13.01 -28.00 22.75
C ILE A 143 -12.66 -26.78 21.88
N GLN A 144 -11.67 -25.98 22.28
CA GLN A 144 -11.19 -24.84 21.51
C GLN A 144 -10.63 -25.28 20.15
N HIS A 145 -9.89 -26.39 20.09
CA HIS A 145 -9.38 -26.93 18.84
C HIS A 145 -10.51 -27.38 17.92
N ARG A 146 -11.53 -28.06 18.44
CA ARG A 146 -12.72 -28.45 17.66
C ARG A 146 -13.50 -27.25 17.13
N ILE A 147 -13.72 -26.23 17.96
CA ILE A 147 -14.34 -24.97 17.55
C ILE A 147 -13.50 -24.31 16.46
N PHE A 148 -12.18 -24.24 16.66
CA PHE A 148 -11.24 -23.69 15.70
C PHE A 148 -11.30 -24.40 14.35
N THR A 149 -11.20 -25.74 14.35
CA THR A 149 -11.25 -26.54 13.13
C THR A 149 -12.57 -26.37 12.39
N ARG A 150 -13.71 -26.39 13.09
CA ARG A 150 -15.03 -26.23 12.48
C ARG A 150 -15.22 -24.85 11.85
N ALA A 151 -14.89 -23.79 12.57
CA ALA A 151 -15.02 -22.43 12.07
C ALA A 151 -14.00 -22.13 10.95
N SER A 152 -12.80 -22.72 11.00
CA SER A 152 -11.81 -22.61 9.91
C SER A 152 -12.31 -23.30 8.64
N GLN A 153 -12.89 -24.49 8.74
CA GLN A 153 -13.51 -25.19 7.60
C GLN A 153 -14.66 -24.37 6.98
N GLN A 154 -15.46 -23.70 7.80
CA GLN A 154 -16.51 -22.79 7.30
C GLN A 154 -15.89 -21.62 6.51
N LEU A 155 -14.84 -20.99 7.02
CA LEU A 155 -14.16 -19.90 6.30
C LEU A 155 -13.46 -20.37 5.01
N GLU A 156 -12.87 -21.58 5.03
CA GLU A 156 -12.28 -22.20 3.84
C GLU A 156 -13.34 -22.51 2.78
N SER A 157 -14.55 -22.95 3.19
CA SER A 157 -15.67 -23.17 2.26
C SER A 157 -16.15 -21.88 1.57
N LEU A 158 -15.84 -20.71 2.14
CA LEU A 158 -16.12 -19.40 1.56
C LEU A 158 -14.98 -18.88 0.65
N ALA A 159 -13.89 -19.64 0.46
CA ALA A 159 -12.79 -19.20 -0.41
C ALA A 159 -13.24 -19.04 -1.87
N ASP A 160 -14.04 -19.98 -2.37
CA ASP A 160 -14.61 -19.94 -3.73
C ASP A 160 -15.52 -18.72 -3.93
N VAL A 161 -16.36 -18.38 -2.93
CA VAL A 161 -17.22 -17.18 -2.97
C VAL A 161 -16.38 -15.91 -3.04
N ARG A 162 -15.30 -15.83 -2.27
CA ARG A 162 -14.37 -14.68 -2.29
C ARG A 162 -13.65 -14.57 -3.64
N GLN A 163 -13.22 -15.69 -4.21
CA GLN A 163 -12.60 -15.71 -5.52
C GLN A 163 -13.56 -15.24 -6.60
N ARG A 164 -14.79 -15.78 -6.64
CA ARG A 164 -15.82 -15.36 -7.60
C ARG A 164 -16.19 -13.88 -7.45
N HIS A 165 -16.31 -13.37 -6.22
CA HIS A 165 -16.53 -11.95 -5.98
C HIS A 165 -15.35 -11.09 -6.48
N HIS A 166 -14.11 -11.54 -6.25
CA HIS A 166 -12.93 -10.85 -6.75
C HIS A 166 -12.92 -10.80 -8.29
N GLU A 167 -13.14 -11.93 -8.96
CA GLU A 167 -13.25 -12.03 -10.42
C GLU A 167 -14.37 -11.15 -10.98
N ALA A 168 -15.51 -11.06 -10.30
CA ALA A 168 -16.64 -10.22 -10.72
C ALA A 168 -16.40 -8.72 -10.55
N THR A 169 -15.67 -8.32 -9.50
CA THR A 169 -15.38 -6.90 -9.19
C THR A 169 -14.08 -6.41 -9.82
N HIS A 170 -13.24 -7.33 -10.29
CA HIS A 170 -11.95 -7.06 -10.92
C HIS A 170 -11.83 -7.93 -12.19
N PRO A 171 -12.73 -7.74 -13.19
CA PRO A 171 -12.69 -8.55 -14.40
C PRO A 171 -11.34 -8.39 -15.10
N ASP A 172 -10.70 -9.50 -15.45
CA ASP A 172 -9.61 -9.50 -16.40
C ASP A 172 -10.17 -9.15 -17.79
N ASP A 173 -9.52 -8.26 -18.53
CA ASP A 173 -9.99 -7.78 -19.84
C ASP A 173 -10.03 -8.89 -20.93
N ASP A 174 -9.47 -10.08 -20.67
CA ASP A 174 -9.56 -11.25 -21.54
C ASP A 174 -10.86 -12.08 -21.33
N MET A 175 -11.66 -11.77 -20.30
CA MET A 175 -12.93 -12.44 -20.04
C MET A 175 -14.07 -11.65 -20.69
N PRO A 176 -14.87 -12.26 -21.60
CA PRO A 176 -15.97 -11.57 -22.24
C PRO A 176 -16.91 -10.99 -21.17
N HIS A 177 -17.17 -9.69 -21.27
CA HIS A 177 -17.99 -8.86 -20.36
C HIS A 177 -19.45 -9.35 -20.16
N GLN A 178 -19.82 -10.52 -20.67
CA GLN A 178 -21.14 -11.12 -20.54
C GLN A 178 -21.47 -11.62 -19.12
N GLY A 179 -20.50 -11.66 -18.19
CA GLY A 179 -20.71 -12.06 -16.79
C GLY A 179 -20.78 -10.92 -15.76
N ILE A 180 -20.41 -9.70 -16.13
CA ILE A 180 -20.12 -8.60 -15.17
C ILE A 180 -21.39 -8.08 -14.47
N ASN A 181 -22.56 -8.25 -15.09
CA ASN A 181 -23.83 -7.81 -14.51
C ASN A 181 -24.51 -8.85 -13.61
N GLN A 182 -23.95 -10.06 -13.41
CA GLN A 182 -24.62 -11.05 -12.56
C GLN A 182 -24.55 -10.68 -11.07
N PHE A 183 -23.37 -10.29 -10.55
CA PHE A 183 -23.21 -10.00 -9.11
C PHE A 183 -23.84 -8.67 -8.63
N LEU A 184 -24.22 -7.78 -9.55
CA LEU A 184 -24.81 -6.47 -9.24
C LEU A 184 -26.33 -6.41 -9.51
N ALA A 185 -26.94 -7.47 -10.06
CA ALA A 185 -28.34 -7.46 -10.49
C ALA A 185 -29.19 -8.51 -9.77
N GLY A 186 -29.77 -8.14 -8.61
CA GLY A 186 -30.93 -8.84 -8.04
C GLY A 186 -30.91 -9.07 -6.53
N GLY A 187 -32.10 -9.09 -5.91
CA GLY A 187 -32.27 -9.24 -4.47
C GLY A 187 -31.78 -10.59 -3.91
N GLU A 188 -31.93 -11.68 -4.65
CA GLU A 188 -31.59 -13.04 -4.18
C GLU A 188 -30.07 -13.26 -4.02
N GLU A 189 -29.25 -12.78 -4.96
CA GLU A 189 -27.78 -12.91 -4.86
C GLU A 189 -27.19 -11.96 -3.80
N ALA A 190 -27.76 -10.77 -3.63
CA ALA A 190 -27.39 -9.86 -2.54
C ALA A 190 -27.69 -10.49 -1.16
N GLU A 191 -28.80 -11.22 -1.04
CA GLU A 191 -29.15 -11.99 0.16
C GLU A 191 -28.17 -13.15 0.40
N ILE A 192 -27.77 -13.87 -0.64
CA ILE A 192 -26.74 -14.93 -0.55
C ILE A 192 -25.41 -14.36 -0.07
N LEU A 193 -24.95 -13.23 -0.62
CA LEU A 193 -23.73 -12.55 -0.19
C LEU A 193 -23.82 -12.07 1.27
N ALA A 194 -24.96 -11.53 1.68
CA ALA A 194 -25.20 -11.13 3.05
C ALA A 194 -25.23 -12.33 4.01
N ALA A 195 -25.74 -13.48 3.57
CA ALA A 195 -25.69 -14.73 4.34
C ALA A 195 -24.25 -15.23 4.48
N HIS A 196 -23.44 -15.17 3.43
CA HIS A 196 -22.02 -15.54 3.49
C HIS A 196 -21.21 -14.62 4.41
N ASP A 197 -21.44 -13.31 4.36
CA ASP A 197 -20.82 -12.38 5.31
C ASP A 197 -21.23 -12.68 6.75
N ARG A 198 -22.49 -13.06 6.98
CA ARG A 198 -22.96 -13.46 8.31
C ARG A 198 -22.27 -14.73 8.80
N VAL A 199 -22.15 -15.76 7.96
CA VAL A 199 -21.42 -16.99 8.29
C VAL A 199 -19.95 -16.70 8.59
N ALA A 200 -19.31 -15.85 7.80
CA ALA A 200 -17.94 -15.41 8.05
C ALA A 200 -17.84 -14.71 9.40
N TYR A 201 -18.70 -13.73 9.67
CA TYR A 201 -18.73 -12.99 10.92
C TYR A 201 -18.99 -13.89 12.15
N GLU A 202 -19.93 -14.83 12.05
CA GLU A 202 -20.23 -15.81 13.11
C GLU A 202 -19.02 -16.72 13.39
N ALA A 203 -18.33 -17.18 12.35
CA ALA A 203 -17.10 -17.94 12.51
C ALA A 203 -16.02 -17.08 13.21
N GLU A 204 -15.85 -15.82 12.81
CA GLU A 204 -14.92 -14.89 13.43
C GLU A 204 -15.22 -14.66 14.92
N LEU A 205 -16.48 -14.54 15.33
CA LEU A 205 -16.88 -14.41 16.75
C LEU A 205 -16.39 -15.58 17.62
N GLN A 206 -16.18 -16.76 17.02
CA GLN A 206 -15.73 -17.96 17.73
C GLN A 206 -14.21 -18.08 17.81
N ILE A 207 -13.48 -17.67 16.77
CA ILE A 207 -12.04 -17.98 16.64
C ILE A 207 -11.12 -16.77 16.62
N CYS A 208 -11.67 -15.57 16.47
CA CYS A 208 -10.87 -14.35 16.43
C CYS A 208 -10.16 -14.11 17.76
N GLY A 209 -8.86 -13.81 17.70
CA GLY A 209 -8.06 -13.44 18.87
C GLY A 209 -7.71 -14.59 19.82
N LEU A 210 -8.02 -15.86 19.50
CA LEU A 210 -7.75 -17.01 20.37
C LEU A 210 -6.28 -17.17 20.78
N ARG A 211 -5.35 -16.64 20.00
CA ARG A 211 -3.89 -16.73 20.20
C ARG A 211 -3.24 -15.37 20.38
N ARG A 212 -3.99 -14.30 20.65
CA ARG A 212 -3.44 -12.94 20.85
C ARG A 212 -2.37 -12.85 21.94
N PHE A 213 -2.40 -13.75 22.93
CA PHE A 213 -1.34 -13.87 23.95
C PHE A 213 0.04 -14.27 23.38
N ASN A 214 0.07 -14.86 22.18
CA ASN A 214 1.29 -15.19 21.43
C ASN A 214 1.81 -14.03 20.57
N ARG A 215 1.07 -12.92 20.45
CA ARG A 215 1.50 -11.75 19.67
C ARG A 215 2.78 -11.16 20.24
N ARG A 216 3.69 -10.76 19.37
CA ARG A 216 5.00 -10.17 19.72
C ARG A 216 5.25 -8.96 18.82
N CYS A 217 5.72 -7.87 19.41
CA CYS A 217 6.19 -6.70 18.65
C CYS A 217 7.49 -7.04 17.91
N ASN A 218 7.86 -6.19 16.95
CA ASN A 218 9.01 -6.40 16.09
C ASN A 218 10.31 -6.57 16.90
N GLU A 219 10.49 -5.78 17.97
CA GLU A 219 11.68 -5.92 18.83
C GLU A 219 11.70 -7.25 19.62
N CYS A 220 10.57 -7.68 20.18
CA CYS A 220 10.51 -8.96 20.91
C CYS A 220 10.79 -10.15 20.00
N ARG A 221 10.24 -10.14 18.78
CA ARG A 221 10.53 -11.15 17.77
C ARG A 221 12.04 -11.14 17.42
N PHE A 222 12.68 -9.96 17.43
CA PHE A 222 14.06 -9.78 16.95
C PHE A 222 15.03 -10.35 17.98
N LEU A 223 14.81 -9.99 19.25
CA LEU A 223 15.54 -10.55 20.38
C LEU A 223 15.37 -12.07 20.50
N ARG A 224 14.22 -12.62 20.09
CA ARG A 224 13.98 -14.07 20.06
C ARG A 224 14.73 -14.78 18.92
N GLY A 225 15.19 -14.04 17.91
CA GLY A 225 15.86 -14.60 16.74
C GLY A 225 14.92 -15.03 15.61
N ASP A 226 13.69 -14.52 15.56
CA ASP A 226 12.72 -14.86 14.50
C ASP A 226 13.17 -14.42 13.09
N TRP A 227 14.16 -13.54 13.00
CA TRP A 227 14.76 -13.07 11.74
C TRP A 227 15.95 -13.91 11.27
N ARG A 228 16.37 -14.93 12.02
CA ARG A 228 17.49 -15.83 11.66
C ARG A 228 17.26 -16.61 10.37
N HIS A 229 16.03 -16.67 9.86
CA HIS A 229 15.72 -17.29 8.55
C HIS A 229 16.16 -16.46 7.35
N LEU A 230 16.56 -15.20 7.56
CA LEU A 230 17.20 -14.35 6.54
C LEU A 230 18.73 -14.52 6.52
N ASP A 231 19.29 -15.41 7.35
CA ASP A 231 20.70 -15.78 7.30
C ASP A 231 20.99 -16.58 6.03
N GLY A 232 21.54 -15.90 5.02
CA GLY A 232 22.81 -16.24 4.34
C GLY A 232 22.96 -17.54 3.56
N ASN A 233 22.15 -18.58 3.77
CA ASN A 233 22.35 -19.88 3.12
C ASN A 233 21.98 -19.89 1.62
N LEU A 234 21.62 -18.74 1.04
CA LEU A 234 21.48 -18.53 -0.40
C LEU A 234 22.48 -17.52 -1.00
N ASN A 235 23.43 -16.96 -0.24
CA ASN A 235 24.57 -16.23 -0.81
C ASN A 235 25.71 -16.00 0.21
N PRO A 236 26.84 -16.74 0.14
CA PRO A 236 27.94 -16.65 1.11
C PRO A 236 28.89 -15.45 0.93
N VAL A 237 28.66 -14.53 -0.01
CA VAL A 237 29.77 -13.74 -0.58
C VAL A 237 29.99 -12.35 0.05
N ALA A 238 29.12 -11.81 0.91
CA ALA A 238 29.43 -10.53 1.54
C ALA A 238 28.87 -10.39 2.97
N GLY A 239 29.79 -10.13 3.90
CA GLY A 239 29.63 -10.24 5.35
C GLY A 239 28.84 -9.11 6.04
N LEU A 240 27.67 -8.75 5.54
CA LEU A 240 26.70 -7.95 6.31
C LEU A 240 25.35 -8.68 6.35
N PRO A 241 24.80 -9.00 7.53
CA PRO A 241 23.50 -9.67 7.62
C PRO A 241 22.41 -8.83 6.95
N ALA A 242 21.34 -9.44 6.43
CA ALA A 242 20.20 -8.67 5.94
C ALA A 242 19.67 -7.74 7.06
N LEU A 243 19.24 -6.52 6.73
CA LEU A 243 18.60 -5.66 7.72
C LEU A 243 17.34 -6.35 8.25
N PRO A 244 17.03 -6.27 9.57
CA PRO A 244 15.75 -6.73 10.07
C PRO A 244 14.64 -5.83 9.52
N VAL A 245 13.79 -6.42 8.67
CA VAL A 245 12.67 -5.75 8.00
C VAL A 245 11.38 -6.42 8.44
N ALA A 246 10.37 -5.62 8.80
CA ALA A 246 9.01 -6.08 9.06
C ALA A 246 8.07 -5.43 8.05
N THR A 247 7.25 -6.26 7.40
CA THR A 247 6.28 -5.81 6.40
C THR A 247 5.08 -5.15 7.07
N GLY A 248 4.60 -4.08 6.43
CA GLY A 248 3.53 -3.22 6.91
C GLY A 248 2.33 -3.23 5.97
N ARG A 249 1.62 -2.09 5.94
CA ARG A 249 0.46 -1.89 5.06
C ARG A 249 0.90 -1.71 3.60
N LYS A 250 0.02 -2.02 2.66
CA LYS A 250 0.17 -1.62 1.26
C LYS A 250 -0.39 -0.22 1.08
N LEU A 251 0.33 0.65 0.38
CA LEU A 251 -0.15 1.99 0.03
C LEU A 251 0.04 2.26 -1.47
N PRO A 252 -0.91 2.95 -2.11
CA PRO A 252 -0.76 3.46 -3.46
C PRO A 252 0.23 4.63 -3.51
N PHE A 253 1.11 4.63 -4.51
CA PHE A 253 2.02 5.73 -4.84
C PHE A 253 2.14 5.86 -6.36
N TYR A 254 2.21 7.07 -6.88
CA TYR A 254 2.33 7.27 -8.33
C TYR A 254 3.70 6.87 -8.88
N ASN A 255 4.75 7.08 -8.10
CA ASN A 255 6.12 6.72 -8.46
C ASN A 255 6.96 6.44 -7.21
N VAL A 256 8.21 6.02 -7.42
CA VAL A 256 9.13 5.68 -6.31
C VAL A 256 9.52 6.91 -5.49
N PHE A 257 9.56 8.10 -6.10
CA PHE A 257 9.83 9.36 -5.39
C PHE A 257 8.76 9.61 -4.33
N ASP A 258 7.48 9.55 -4.68
CA ASP A 258 6.37 9.82 -3.76
C ASP A 258 6.34 8.84 -2.59
N ARG A 259 6.87 7.62 -2.77
CA ARG A 259 7.04 6.67 -1.68
C ARG A 259 8.21 7.02 -0.76
N CYS A 260 9.33 7.46 -1.31
CA CYS A 260 10.54 7.79 -0.54
C CYS A 260 10.49 9.17 0.11
N PHE A 261 9.74 10.11 -0.47
CA PHE A 261 9.54 11.50 -0.06
C PHE A 261 8.04 11.86 -0.10
N PRO A 262 7.19 11.16 0.67
CA PRO A 262 5.74 11.40 0.64
C PRO A 262 5.42 12.84 0.99
N THR A 263 4.51 13.49 0.26
CA THR A 263 4.06 14.88 0.53
C THR A 263 5.12 15.99 0.38
N PHE A 264 6.36 15.68 0.01
CA PHE A 264 7.37 16.73 -0.21
C PHE A 264 6.97 17.67 -1.36
N PHE A 265 6.44 17.10 -2.43
CA PHE A 265 5.63 17.84 -3.39
C PHE A 265 4.16 17.58 -3.10
N SER A 266 3.31 18.57 -3.39
CA SER A 266 1.86 18.40 -3.34
C SER A 266 1.45 17.18 -4.18
N PRO A 267 0.60 16.29 -3.62
CA PRO A 267 0.02 15.18 -4.36
C PRO A 267 -0.65 15.67 -5.65
N VAL A 268 -0.57 14.85 -6.68
CA VAL A 268 -1.30 15.10 -7.94
C VAL A 268 -2.70 14.50 -7.80
N PRO A 269 -3.78 15.21 -8.16
CA PRO A 269 -5.13 14.64 -8.14
C PRO A 269 -5.23 13.39 -9.03
N PRO A 270 -6.02 12.35 -8.67
CA PRO A 270 -6.17 11.14 -9.48
C PRO A 270 -6.65 11.41 -10.93
N SER A 271 -7.44 12.47 -11.15
CA SER A 271 -7.89 12.92 -12.47
C SER A 271 -6.74 13.39 -13.37
N GLU A 272 -5.65 13.88 -12.78
CA GLU A 272 -4.43 14.32 -13.47
C GLU A 272 -3.35 13.24 -13.56
N VAL A 273 -3.69 11.99 -13.26
CA VAL A 273 -2.76 10.85 -13.37
C VAL A 273 -3.25 9.89 -14.44
N GLY A 274 -2.37 9.65 -15.43
CA GLY A 274 -2.65 8.75 -16.54
C GLY A 274 -2.66 7.30 -16.09
N ARG A 275 -3.42 6.47 -16.79
CA ARG A 275 -3.48 5.03 -16.62
C ARG A 275 -2.12 4.39 -16.92
N ARG A 276 -1.91 3.18 -16.42
CA ARG A 276 -0.61 2.50 -16.52
C ARG A 276 -0.68 1.39 -17.55
N PHE A 277 0.36 1.30 -18.38
CA PHE A 277 0.59 0.15 -19.25
C PHE A 277 1.14 -1.01 -18.40
N THR A 278 0.26 -1.90 -17.94
CA THR A 278 0.63 -3.13 -17.22
C THR A 278 0.54 -4.32 -18.17
N GLN A 279 1.59 -5.16 -18.20
CA GLN A 279 1.65 -6.33 -19.08
C GLN A 279 0.61 -7.41 -18.69
N PHE A 280 0.14 -7.40 -17.44
CA PHE A 280 -0.87 -8.31 -16.90
C PHE A 280 -1.69 -7.56 -15.83
N GLY A 281 -3.00 -7.38 -16.07
CA GLY A 281 -3.98 -6.95 -15.07
C GLY A 281 -4.27 -5.44 -14.94
N ASN A 282 -5.58 -5.15 -14.80
CA ASN A 282 -6.28 -3.91 -14.41
C ASN A 282 -5.69 -2.58 -14.95
N GLN A 283 -6.09 -2.24 -16.18
CA GLN A 283 -5.74 -1.00 -16.90
C GLN A 283 -6.18 0.29 -16.20
N TRP A 284 -7.05 0.18 -15.20
CA TRP A 284 -7.55 1.30 -14.40
C TRP A 284 -6.59 1.72 -13.29
N ASN A 285 -5.51 0.97 -13.06
CA ASN A 285 -4.59 1.24 -11.96
C ASN A 285 -3.67 2.44 -12.25
N LYS A 286 -4.03 3.61 -11.73
CA LYS A 286 -3.24 4.86 -11.83
C LYS A 286 -2.05 4.93 -10.86
N ALA A 287 -1.91 3.97 -9.93
CA ALA A 287 -0.86 3.97 -8.91
C ALA A 287 -0.09 2.65 -8.88
N TYR A 288 1.06 2.67 -8.21
CA TYR A 288 1.74 1.47 -7.78
C TYR A 288 1.35 1.16 -6.34
N THR A 289 0.92 -0.06 -6.07
CA THR A 289 0.64 -0.52 -4.71
C THR A 289 1.91 -1.07 -4.09
N TRP A 290 2.57 -0.30 -3.22
CA TRP A 290 3.82 -0.71 -2.57
C TRP A 290 3.56 -1.18 -1.15
N MET A 291 4.29 -2.22 -0.75
CA MET A 291 4.35 -2.64 0.65
C MET A 291 5.24 -1.66 1.43
N MET A 292 4.66 -1.01 2.43
CA MET A 292 5.41 -0.26 3.44
C MET A 292 6.15 -1.23 4.34
N CYS A 293 7.33 -0.85 4.80
CA CYS A 293 8.17 -1.70 5.63
C CYS A 293 8.72 -0.87 6.79
N THR A 294 8.87 -1.49 7.96
CA THR A 294 9.66 -0.94 9.05
C THR A 294 10.98 -1.66 9.14
N VAL A 295 12.05 -0.92 9.38
CA VAL A 295 13.43 -1.40 9.37
C VAL A 295 14.08 -1.05 10.70
N ARG A 296 14.78 -2.02 11.30
CA ARG A 296 15.54 -1.78 12.52
C ARG A 296 16.88 -1.13 12.18
N CYS A 297 17.08 0.12 12.61
CA CYS A 297 18.32 0.83 12.35
C CYS A 297 19.50 0.23 13.13
N ARG A 298 20.63 -0.03 12.46
CA ARG A 298 21.85 -0.53 13.11
C ARG A 298 22.54 0.51 14.01
N GLY A 299 22.36 1.80 13.72
CA GLY A 299 22.96 2.87 14.50
C GLY A 299 22.26 3.06 15.85
N CYS A 300 20.95 3.31 15.83
CA CYS A 300 20.20 3.63 17.05
C CYS A 300 19.35 2.48 17.59
N SER A 301 19.35 1.30 16.94
CA SER A 301 18.54 0.14 17.33
C SER A 301 17.01 0.38 17.38
N ARG A 302 16.52 1.44 16.73
CA ARG A 302 15.08 1.76 16.66
C ARG A 302 14.47 1.24 15.36
N TRP A 303 13.26 0.72 15.46
CA TRP A 303 12.40 0.43 14.32
C TRP A 303 11.83 1.74 13.77
N GLN A 304 12.01 1.96 12.47
CA GLN A 304 11.54 3.16 11.78
C GLN A 304 10.98 2.76 10.42
N ASP A 305 10.11 3.59 9.86
CA ASP A 305 9.66 3.39 8.48
C ASP A 305 10.85 3.36 7.51
N ALA A 306 10.77 2.52 6.47
CA ALA A 306 11.81 2.36 5.46
C ALA A 306 12.17 3.67 4.75
N SER A 307 11.23 4.62 4.61
CA SER A 307 11.54 5.94 4.07
C SER A 307 12.63 6.65 4.88
N GLN A 308 12.76 6.39 6.18
CA GLN A 308 13.79 6.98 7.04
C GLN A 308 15.22 6.57 6.68
N PHE A 309 15.42 5.61 5.78
CA PHE A 309 16.73 5.13 5.36
C PHE A 309 17.10 5.61 3.95
N ARG A 310 16.15 6.26 3.25
CA ARG A 310 16.33 6.83 1.90
C ARG A 310 16.93 5.82 0.91
N LEU A 311 16.32 4.63 0.90
CA LEU A 311 16.58 3.59 -0.08
C LEU A 311 15.29 3.11 -0.75
N PRO A 312 15.35 2.63 -2.01
CA PRO A 312 14.24 1.97 -2.69
C PRO A 312 13.73 0.72 -1.95
N VAL A 313 12.50 0.25 -2.19
CA VAL A 313 11.93 -0.88 -1.42
C VAL A 313 12.65 -2.19 -1.67
N GLU A 314 13.10 -2.40 -2.90
CA GLU A 314 13.78 -3.63 -3.30
C GLU A 314 15.10 -3.79 -2.52
N ALA A 315 15.71 -2.67 -2.10
CA ALA A 315 16.94 -2.65 -1.32
C ALA A 315 16.81 -3.37 0.04
N TYR A 316 15.60 -3.60 0.53
CA TYR A 316 15.34 -4.30 1.79
C TYR A 316 15.11 -5.81 1.62
N LYS A 317 15.06 -6.33 0.38
CA LYS A 317 14.75 -7.75 0.14
C LYS A 317 15.96 -8.65 0.30
N THR A 318 17.06 -8.34 -0.40
CA THR A 318 18.32 -9.09 -0.32
C THR A 318 19.50 -8.15 -0.50
N GLU A 319 20.70 -8.63 -0.17
CA GLU A 319 21.93 -7.90 -0.44
C GLU A 319 22.16 -7.64 -1.94
N ALA A 320 21.83 -8.62 -2.80
CA ALA A 320 21.94 -8.45 -4.24
C ALA A 320 21.01 -7.35 -4.76
N PHE A 321 19.79 -7.27 -4.21
CA PHE A 321 18.88 -6.17 -4.48
C PHE A 321 19.44 -4.86 -3.94
N LEU A 322 19.89 -4.79 -2.68
CA LEU A 322 20.54 -3.59 -2.13
C LEU A 322 21.66 -3.09 -3.04
N ALA A 323 22.59 -3.96 -3.43
CA ALA A 323 23.70 -3.60 -4.31
C ALA A 323 23.23 -3.14 -5.69
N ARG A 324 22.16 -3.73 -6.24
CA ARG A 324 21.55 -3.31 -7.51
C ARG A 324 20.90 -1.94 -7.37
N GLU A 325 20.09 -1.73 -6.35
CA GLU A 325 19.39 -0.46 -6.11
C GLU A 325 20.39 0.67 -5.83
N LEU A 326 21.46 0.42 -5.07
CA LEU A 326 22.56 1.37 -4.83
C LEU A 326 23.35 1.74 -6.11
N ARG A 327 23.32 0.87 -7.14
CA ARG A 327 23.90 1.16 -8.46
C ARG A 327 22.93 1.92 -9.36
N GLN A 328 21.64 1.57 -9.29
CA GLN A 328 20.59 2.13 -10.14
C GLN A 328 20.23 3.57 -9.74
N TYR A 329 20.13 3.83 -8.44
CA TYR A 329 19.86 5.16 -7.90
C TYR A 329 21.15 5.74 -7.35
N LEU A 330 21.38 7.04 -7.55
CA LEU A 330 22.60 7.73 -7.10
C LEU A 330 22.62 7.78 -5.56
N VAL A 331 23.11 6.70 -4.95
CA VAL A 331 23.35 6.58 -3.51
C VAL A 331 24.85 6.62 -3.20
N ARG A 332 25.68 6.92 -4.22
CA ARG A 332 27.12 7.16 -4.05
C ARG A 332 27.34 8.64 -3.78
N ASP A 333 27.76 8.96 -2.56
CA ASP A 333 28.30 10.29 -2.28
C ASP A 333 29.76 10.34 -2.79
N PRO A 334 30.16 11.37 -3.55
CA PRO A 334 31.49 11.44 -4.15
C PRO A 334 32.64 11.49 -3.12
N VAL A 335 32.34 11.81 -1.86
CA VAL A 335 33.30 11.89 -0.75
C VAL A 335 33.26 10.62 0.11
N LEU A 336 32.08 10.05 0.35
CA LEU A 336 31.89 8.89 1.22
C LEU A 336 31.95 7.53 0.50
N GLY A 337 31.89 7.53 -0.84
CA GLY A 337 31.87 6.32 -1.66
C GLY A 337 30.54 5.56 -1.60
N GLU A 338 30.59 4.23 -1.71
CA GLU A 338 29.40 3.38 -1.60
C GLU A 338 28.90 3.30 -0.16
N LEU A 339 27.67 3.76 0.08
CA LEU A 339 27.00 3.64 1.37
C LEU A 339 26.48 2.21 1.56
N ARG A 340 27.38 1.29 1.94
CA ARG A 340 27.07 -0.15 2.11
C ARG A 340 26.23 -0.48 3.34
N GLU A 341 26.21 0.41 4.33
CA GLU A 341 25.41 0.22 5.55
C GLU A 341 24.26 1.22 5.62
N PRO A 342 23.01 0.79 5.36
CA PRO A 342 21.86 1.65 5.50
C PRO A 342 21.70 2.14 6.94
N ARG A 343 21.57 3.45 7.12
CA ARG A 343 21.32 4.10 8.41
C ARG A 343 20.09 4.98 8.29
N CYS A 344 19.35 5.15 9.40
CA CYS A 344 18.27 6.12 9.39
C CYS A 344 18.83 7.54 9.26
N ASN A 345 18.03 8.47 8.78
CA ASN A 345 18.37 9.88 8.54
C ASN A 345 19.17 10.49 9.69
N ARG A 346 18.70 10.34 10.93
CA ARG A 346 19.39 10.89 12.12
C ARG A 346 20.75 10.23 12.39
N CYS A 347 20.86 8.93 12.20
CA CYS A 347 22.14 8.21 12.38
C CYS A 347 23.13 8.52 11.24
N PHE A 348 22.63 8.74 10.02
CA PHE A 348 23.43 9.18 8.90
C PHE A 348 23.99 10.58 9.16
N LEU A 349 23.11 11.54 9.49
CA LEU A 349 23.45 12.91 9.83
C LEU A 349 24.49 12.97 10.97
N ALA A 350 24.27 12.23 12.06
CA ALA A 350 25.20 12.20 13.19
C ALA A 350 26.59 11.66 12.83
N LYS A 351 26.68 10.74 11.85
CA LYS A 351 27.94 10.11 11.45
C LYS A 351 28.70 10.94 10.40
N HIS A 352 27.98 11.57 9.48
CA HIS A 352 28.57 12.16 8.26
C HIS A 352 28.43 13.68 8.17
N GLY A 353 27.66 14.30 9.06
CA GLY A 353 27.42 15.75 9.06
C GLY A 353 26.32 16.19 8.08
N VAL A 354 25.90 17.45 8.21
CA VAL A 354 24.77 18.01 7.48
C VAL A 354 25.04 18.14 5.98
N ASP A 355 26.25 18.49 5.59
CA ASP A 355 26.58 18.72 4.18
C ASP A 355 26.54 17.42 3.36
N ALA A 356 27.10 16.33 3.92
CA ALA A 356 27.03 15.02 3.29
C ALA A 356 25.60 14.48 3.26
N PHE A 357 24.84 14.71 4.33
CA PHE A 357 23.43 14.33 4.37
C PHE A 357 22.60 15.07 3.32
N ARG A 358 22.80 16.39 3.20
CA ARG A 358 22.13 17.23 2.20
C ARG A 358 22.42 16.76 0.78
N ARG A 359 23.70 16.53 0.43
CA ARG A 359 24.09 16.02 -0.89
C ARG A 359 23.43 14.68 -1.19
N HIS A 360 23.54 13.73 -0.26
CA HIS A 360 22.92 12.41 -0.40
C HIS A 360 21.40 12.50 -0.64
N LEU A 361 20.69 13.36 0.09
CA LEU A 361 19.25 13.56 -0.11
C LEU A 361 18.93 14.11 -1.50
N VAL A 362 19.65 15.15 -1.96
CA VAL A 362 19.44 15.78 -3.27
C VAL A 362 19.72 14.79 -4.40
N ASP A 363 20.86 14.10 -4.35
CA ASP A 363 21.26 13.14 -5.39
C ASP A 363 20.28 11.97 -5.48
N PHE A 364 19.87 11.43 -4.31
CA PHE A 364 18.90 10.35 -4.27
C PHE A 364 17.53 10.81 -4.79
N ALA A 365 17.02 11.95 -4.32
CA ALA A 365 15.77 12.54 -4.76
C ALA A 365 15.75 12.82 -6.27
N ALA A 366 16.82 13.41 -6.80
CA ALA A 366 16.98 13.68 -8.23
C ALA A 366 17.00 12.38 -9.06
N SER A 367 17.68 11.34 -8.58
CA SER A 367 17.71 10.04 -9.28
C SER A 367 16.33 9.38 -9.35
N LEU A 368 15.52 9.48 -8.29
CA LEU A 368 14.15 8.97 -8.26
C LEU A 368 13.23 9.76 -9.22
N LEU A 369 13.36 11.10 -9.25
CA LEU A 369 12.62 11.94 -10.19
C LEU A 369 13.03 11.68 -11.63
N SER A 370 14.32 11.42 -11.89
CA SER A 370 14.81 11.06 -13.22
C SER A 370 14.26 9.71 -13.68
N ASP A 371 14.17 8.70 -12.82
CA ASP A 371 13.51 7.41 -13.13
C ASP A 371 12.03 7.63 -13.45
N ALA A 372 11.31 8.39 -12.61
CA ALA A 372 9.91 8.72 -12.85
C ALA A 372 9.71 9.47 -14.17
N ARG A 373 10.56 10.46 -14.47
CA ARG A 373 10.54 11.22 -15.73
C ARG A 373 10.80 10.31 -16.92
N GLN A 374 11.75 9.39 -16.82
CA GLN A 374 12.05 8.42 -17.88
C GLN A 374 10.85 7.50 -18.14
N ARG A 375 10.12 7.07 -17.11
CA ARG A 375 8.88 6.30 -17.29
C ARG A 375 7.79 7.12 -17.99
N ALA A 376 7.58 8.36 -17.56
CA ALA A 376 6.62 9.28 -18.21
C ALA A 376 7.00 9.53 -19.68
N LYS A 377 8.30 9.65 -19.99
CA LYS A 377 8.82 9.76 -21.36
C LYS A 377 8.36 8.60 -22.22
N LEU A 378 8.56 7.37 -21.72
CA LEU A 378 8.16 6.16 -22.43
C LEU A 378 6.64 6.13 -22.64
N GLN A 379 5.85 6.59 -21.66
CA GLN A 379 4.39 6.70 -21.82
C GLN A 379 4.00 7.69 -22.91
N VAL A 380 4.62 8.88 -22.95
CA VAL A 380 4.38 9.87 -24.01
C VAL A 380 4.71 9.27 -25.38
N LEU A 381 5.89 8.66 -25.52
CA LEU A 381 6.42 8.20 -26.80
C LEU A 381 5.84 6.87 -27.28
N PHE A 382 5.22 6.07 -26.40
CA PHE A 382 4.70 4.74 -26.74
C PHE A 382 3.74 4.75 -27.94
N GLY A 383 2.70 5.59 -27.91
CA GLY A 383 1.78 5.65 -29.05
C GLY A 383 2.39 6.35 -30.26
N TRP A 384 3.33 7.28 -30.08
CA TRP A 384 4.07 7.85 -31.20
C TRP A 384 4.91 6.84 -31.96
N ASP A 385 5.53 5.90 -31.25
CA ASP A 385 6.25 4.78 -31.85
C ASP A 385 5.33 3.93 -32.71
N LYS A 386 4.13 3.61 -32.21
CA LYS A 386 3.10 2.87 -32.96
C LYS A 386 2.55 3.64 -34.16
N LEU A 387 2.28 4.92 -34.01
CA LEU A 387 1.87 5.74 -35.15
C LEU A 387 2.97 5.84 -36.21
N CYS A 388 4.24 5.89 -35.81
CA CYS A 388 5.36 5.85 -36.75
C CYS A 388 5.40 4.50 -37.48
N ASP A 389 5.22 3.38 -36.77
CA ASP A 389 5.09 2.05 -37.37
C ASP A 389 3.95 2.02 -38.41
N ASP A 390 2.76 2.49 -38.03
CA ASP A 390 1.55 2.39 -38.85
C ASP A 390 1.51 3.31 -40.07
N PHE A 391 2.06 4.53 -39.96
CA PHE A 391 2.05 5.51 -41.05
C PHE A 391 3.31 5.49 -41.93
N ARG A 392 4.48 5.09 -41.41
CA ARG A 392 5.75 5.20 -42.16
C ARG A 392 6.18 3.90 -42.84
N PHE A 393 5.79 2.72 -42.35
CA PHE A 393 6.26 1.46 -42.88
C PHE A 393 5.23 0.75 -43.76
N PRO A 394 5.64 0.14 -44.89
CA PRO A 394 4.74 -0.62 -45.75
C PRO A 394 4.30 -1.90 -45.03
N GLY A 395 3.06 -1.93 -44.55
CA GLY A 395 2.45 -3.07 -43.85
C GLY A 395 1.70 -2.73 -42.55
N GLY A 396 1.70 -1.46 -42.11
CA GLY A 396 0.93 -0.99 -40.96
C GLY A 396 -0.57 -0.84 -41.22
N GLU A 397 -1.37 -0.73 -40.16
CA GLU A 397 -2.84 -0.65 -40.26
C GLU A 397 -3.31 0.61 -41.01
N PHE A 398 -2.51 1.68 -41.00
CA PHE A 398 -2.81 2.94 -41.69
C PHE A 398 -2.18 3.08 -43.08
N GLN A 399 -1.69 2.00 -43.70
CA GLN A 399 -1.02 2.09 -45.02
C GLN A 399 -1.86 2.79 -46.10
N ASN A 400 -3.17 2.56 -46.15
CA ASN A 400 -4.08 3.19 -47.12
C ASN A 400 -4.37 4.67 -46.82
N TRP A 401 -3.93 5.15 -45.65
CA TRP A 401 -4.07 6.51 -45.14
C TRP A 401 -2.72 7.21 -44.95
N ALA A 402 -1.63 6.67 -45.52
CA ALA A 402 -0.27 7.20 -45.36
C ALA A 402 -0.13 8.70 -45.67
N GLU A 403 -0.94 9.22 -46.62
CA GLU A 403 -0.96 10.65 -46.99
C GLU A 403 -1.50 11.55 -45.87
N TYR A 404 -2.39 11.05 -45.01
CA TYR A 404 -2.82 11.75 -43.80
C TYR A 404 -1.77 11.70 -42.69
N GLY A 405 -0.81 10.76 -42.78
CA GLY A 405 0.29 10.59 -41.84
C GLY A 405 1.36 11.68 -41.91
N GLU A 406 1.41 12.46 -42.99
CA GLU A 406 2.42 13.52 -43.16
C GLU A 406 2.37 14.58 -42.04
N PRO A 407 1.24 15.26 -41.76
CA PRO A 407 1.16 16.21 -40.63
C PRO A 407 1.29 15.55 -39.25
N ILE A 408 1.04 14.23 -39.15
CA ILE A 408 0.97 13.49 -37.88
C ILE A 408 2.36 13.02 -37.48
N VAL A 409 3.00 12.18 -38.30
CA VAL A 409 4.29 11.55 -37.94
C VAL A 409 5.47 12.04 -38.75
N PHE A 410 5.32 12.62 -39.94
CA PHE A 410 6.48 12.90 -40.81
C PHE A 410 7.40 13.98 -40.21
N GLY A 411 8.71 13.76 -40.27
CA GLY A 411 9.70 14.67 -39.70
C GLY A 411 9.96 14.50 -38.19
N LEU A 412 9.23 13.63 -37.48
CA LEU A 412 9.63 13.26 -36.11
C LEU A 412 11.02 12.58 -36.13
N PRO A 413 11.90 12.92 -35.18
CA PRO A 413 13.22 12.34 -35.09
C PRO A 413 13.10 10.85 -34.75
N LEU A 414 13.53 10.01 -35.68
CA LEU A 414 13.76 8.59 -35.41
C LEU A 414 15.29 8.41 -35.26
N PRO A 415 15.79 8.19 -34.04
CA PRO A 415 17.07 7.48 -33.85
C PRO A 415 17.07 6.18 -34.67
N GLU A 416 18.23 5.55 -34.90
CA GLU A 416 18.47 4.34 -35.74
C GLU A 416 17.58 3.11 -35.42
N GLY A 417 16.25 3.24 -35.46
CA GLY A 417 15.29 2.32 -34.86
C GLY A 417 13.99 3.03 -34.44
N SER A 418 13.89 3.41 -33.17
CA SER A 418 12.62 3.79 -32.52
C SER A 418 12.65 5.19 -31.92
N ILE A 419 11.51 5.88 -31.94
CA ILE A 419 11.36 7.17 -31.24
C ILE A 419 11.54 7.01 -29.73
N LEU A 420 11.34 5.80 -29.17
CA LEU A 420 11.56 5.48 -27.76
C LEU A 420 13.02 5.67 -27.32
N ASP A 421 13.97 5.61 -28.27
CA ASP A 421 15.40 5.75 -28.02
C ASP A 421 15.84 7.22 -27.81
N LEU A 422 14.94 8.19 -28.00
CA LEU A 422 15.21 9.59 -27.72
C LEU A 422 15.66 9.78 -26.26
N LEU A 423 16.86 10.34 -26.05
CA LEU A 423 17.42 10.50 -24.71
C LEU A 423 16.58 11.43 -23.82
N HIS A 424 16.04 12.50 -24.39
CA HIS A 424 15.29 13.55 -23.69
C HIS A 424 14.18 14.13 -24.59
N LEU A 425 13.12 14.66 -23.97
CA LEU A 425 12.08 15.43 -24.64
C LEU A 425 12.20 16.87 -24.18
N ASP A 426 12.83 17.71 -25.00
CA ASP A 426 12.88 19.13 -24.72
C ASP A 426 11.49 19.77 -24.94
N VAL A 427 11.33 21.00 -24.45
CA VAL A 427 10.07 21.74 -24.56
C VAL A 427 9.61 21.89 -26.01
N PRO A 428 10.48 22.27 -26.98
CA PRO A 428 10.07 22.35 -28.39
C PRO A 428 9.55 21.03 -28.97
N LEU A 429 10.21 19.90 -28.68
CA LEU A 429 9.75 18.61 -29.15
C LEU A 429 8.42 18.22 -28.49
N LEU A 430 8.22 18.48 -27.20
CA LEU A 430 6.95 18.24 -26.54
C LEU A 430 5.82 19.09 -27.13
N ASP A 431 6.06 20.37 -27.38
CA ASP A 431 5.08 21.26 -28.01
C ASP A 431 4.71 20.78 -29.43
N GLU A 432 5.70 20.28 -30.18
CA GLU A 432 5.48 19.71 -31.50
C GLU A 432 4.71 18.39 -31.46
N LEU A 433 5.03 17.50 -30.51
CA LEU A 433 4.26 16.26 -30.29
C LEU A 433 2.81 16.59 -29.87
N HIS A 434 2.61 17.57 -29.00
CA HIS A 434 1.28 18.03 -28.60
C HIS A 434 0.45 18.48 -29.81
N ARG A 435 1.03 19.37 -30.64
CA ARG A 435 0.39 19.86 -31.86
C ARG A 435 0.03 18.72 -32.81
N ARG A 436 0.94 17.77 -33.01
CA ARG A 436 0.70 16.60 -33.88
C ARG A 436 -0.33 15.65 -33.31
N TYR A 437 -0.41 15.51 -31.99
CA TYR A 437 -1.45 14.71 -31.35
C TYR A 437 -2.83 15.31 -31.63
N THR A 438 -2.98 16.63 -31.59
CA THR A 438 -4.23 17.30 -32.01
C THR A 438 -4.59 16.98 -33.46
N GLU A 439 -3.62 16.98 -34.38
CA GLU A 439 -3.85 16.56 -35.78
C GLU A 439 -4.28 15.09 -35.86
N PHE A 440 -3.70 14.21 -35.04
CA PHE A 440 -4.09 12.81 -34.97
C PHE A 440 -5.52 12.63 -34.45
N THR A 441 -5.92 13.35 -33.39
CA THR A 441 -7.29 13.35 -32.87
C THR A 441 -8.29 13.77 -33.95
N LEU A 442 -8.01 14.83 -34.70
CA LEU A 442 -8.85 15.27 -35.81
C LEU A 442 -8.94 14.21 -36.93
N PHE A 443 -7.84 13.51 -37.22
CA PHE A 443 -7.84 12.39 -38.16
C PHE A 443 -8.74 11.23 -37.67
N VAL A 444 -8.63 10.86 -36.39
CA VAL A 444 -9.45 9.81 -35.76
C VAL A 444 -10.94 10.16 -35.79
N GLU A 445 -11.31 11.39 -35.43
CA GLU A 445 -12.70 11.86 -35.50
C GLU A 445 -13.27 11.76 -36.92
N LYS A 446 -12.50 12.20 -37.93
CA LYS A 446 -12.90 12.11 -39.33
C LYS A 446 -13.02 10.66 -39.79
N MET A 447 -12.13 9.76 -39.36
CA MET A 447 -12.22 8.32 -39.65
C MET A 447 -13.53 7.72 -39.15
N TYR A 448 -13.95 8.05 -37.91
CA TYR A 448 -15.24 7.65 -37.36
C TYR A 448 -16.44 8.25 -38.12
N GLN A 449 -16.28 9.43 -38.71
CA GLN A 449 -17.27 10.07 -39.57
C GLN A 449 -17.28 9.53 -41.03
N GLY A 450 -16.46 8.51 -41.33
CA GLY A 450 -16.43 7.87 -42.65
C GLY A 450 -15.45 8.48 -43.64
N LEU A 451 -14.37 9.12 -43.17
CA LEU A 451 -13.28 9.61 -44.03
C LEU A 451 -12.76 8.47 -44.94
N PRO A 452 -12.78 8.66 -46.28
CA PRO A 452 -12.31 7.64 -47.20
C PRO A 452 -10.77 7.61 -47.26
N PRO A 453 -10.14 6.43 -47.42
CA PRO A 453 -8.73 6.32 -47.72
C PRO A 453 -8.40 7.00 -49.05
N LEU A 454 -7.28 7.74 -49.10
CA LEU A 454 -6.84 8.46 -50.31
C LEU A 454 -6.30 7.50 -51.37
N ARG A 455 -5.73 6.37 -50.95
CA ARG A 455 -5.31 5.27 -51.83
C ARG A 455 -6.31 4.14 -51.74
N GLN A 456 -7.20 4.03 -52.73
CA GLN A 456 -7.99 2.82 -52.96
C GLN A 456 -7.08 1.71 -53.51
N SER A 457 -6.23 1.17 -52.65
CA SER A 457 -5.67 -0.16 -52.86
C SER A 457 -6.82 -1.16 -52.74
N ILE A 458 -7.09 -1.90 -53.82
CA ILE A 458 -8.26 -2.77 -54.04
C ILE A 458 -8.36 -3.96 -53.05
N LEU A 459 -7.50 -4.05 -52.03
CA LEU A 459 -7.33 -5.26 -51.22
C LEU A 459 -7.74 -5.15 -49.74
N ASP A 460 -7.96 -3.95 -49.17
CA ASP A 460 -8.50 -3.84 -47.81
C ASP A 460 -10.02 -3.68 -47.85
N THR A 461 -10.74 -4.75 -47.50
CA THR A 461 -12.20 -4.80 -47.50
C THR A 461 -12.83 -4.29 -46.20
N ARG A 462 -12.00 -3.90 -45.22
CA ARG A 462 -12.46 -3.38 -43.93
C ARG A 462 -12.91 -1.92 -44.09
N SER A 463 -13.98 -1.55 -43.37
CA SER A 463 -14.41 -0.16 -43.21
C SER A 463 -13.42 0.64 -42.35
N SER A 464 -13.42 1.97 -42.48
CA SER A 464 -12.59 2.86 -41.63
C SER A 464 -12.84 2.60 -40.14
N GLN A 465 -14.10 2.32 -39.76
CA GLN A 465 -14.48 1.91 -38.41
C GLN A 465 -13.75 0.63 -37.98
N GLN A 466 -13.74 -0.41 -38.81
CA GLN A 466 -13.10 -1.69 -38.49
C GLN A 466 -11.58 -1.56 -38.36
N VAL A 467 -10.94 -0.71 -39.16
CA VAL A 467 -9.50 -0.42 -38.99
C VAL A 467 -9.26 0.34 -37.69
N MET A 468 -10.08 1.33 -37.35
CA MET A 468 -9.98 2.03 -36.07
C MET A 468 -10.20 1.11 -34.88
N ASP A 469 -11.15 0.19 -34.95
CA ASP A 469 -11.42 -0.77 -33.87
C ASP A 469 -10.23 -1.74 -33.65
N VAL A 470 -9.47 -2.05 -34.72
CA VAL A 470 -8.24 -2.85 -34.64
C VAL A 470 -7.06 -2.06 -34.08
N VAL A 471 -6.90 -0.79 -34.47
CA VAL A 471 -5.80 0.06 -33.97
C VAL A 471 -6.06 0.50 -32.53
N MET A 472 -7.30 0.82 -32.18
CA MET A 472 -7.74 1.21 -30.84
C MET A 472 -7.93 -0.01 -29.92
N ILE A 473 -7.12 -1.05 -30.11
CA ILE A 473 -6.97 -2.11 -29.11
C ILE A 473 -6.49 -1.51 -27.79
N SER A 474 -7.00 -2.09 -26.70
CA SER A 474 -6.81 -1.71 -25.29
C SER A 474 -5.66 -0.72 -25.02
N TRP A 475 -4.39 -1.10 -25.15
CA TRP A 475 -3.27 -0.24 -24.75
C TRP A 475 -3.09 1.03 -25.59
N PHE A 476 -3.38 0.99 -26.89
CA PHE A 476 -3.29 2.19 -27.73
C PHE A 476 -4.43 3.16 -27.44
N ARG A 477 -5.63 2.64 -27.14
CA ARG A 477 -6.75 3.45 -26.66
C ARG A 477 -6.45 4.13 -25.32
N LEU A 478 -5.83 3.42 -24.37
CA LEU A 478 -5.35 4.02 -23.12
C LEU A 478 -4.34 5.16 -23.37
N TRP A 479 -3.45 4.96 -24.34
CA TRP A 479 -2.49 6.00 -24.71
C TRP A 479 -3.19 7.22 -25.29
N TYR A 480 -4.10 6.99 -26.24
CA TYR A 480 -4.88 8.03 -26.89
C TYR A 480 -5.65 8.85 -25.86
N ASP A 481 -6.50 8.23 -25.05
CA ASP A 481 -7.35 8.93 -24.08
C ASP A 481 -6.54 9.74 -23.04
N ASP A 482 -5.38 9.23 -22.60
CA ASP A 482 -4.60 9.84 -21.51
C ASP A 482 -3.35 10.62 -21.99
N TYR A 483 -3.19 10.84 -23.30
CA TYR A 483 -1.97 11.44 -23.88
C TYR A 483 -1.55 12.74 -23.19
N TYR A 484 -2.47 13.69 -23.06
CA TYR A 484 -2.23 14.99 -22.43
C TYR A 484 -1.82 14.85 -20.96
N VAL A 485 -2.30 13.80 -20.28
CA VAL A 485 -1.96 13.51 -18.89
C VAL A 485 -0.51 13.01 -18.77
N TYR A 486 -0.06 12.15 -19.69
CA TYR A 486 1.34 11.72 -19.74
C TYR A 486 2.29 12.89 -20.04
N GLU A 487 1.93 13.75 -20.98
CA GLU A 487 2.72 14.93 -21.34
C GLU A 487 2.83 15.92 -20.17
N SER A 488 1.70 16.25 -19.53
CA SER A 488 1.63 17.07 -18.32
C SER A 488 2.48 16.49 -17.19
N THR A 489 2.42 15.17 -16.99
CA THR A 489 3.24 14.45 -16.01
C THR A 489 4.72 14.62 -16.30
N TYR A 490 5.16 14.49 -17.55
CA TYR A 490 6.54 14.69 -17.95
C TYR A 490 7.03 16.11 -17.63
N ARG A 491 6.28 17.13 -18.07
CA ARG A 491 6.62 18.55 -17.81
C ARG A 491 6.70 18.86 -16.31
N ARG A 492 5.77 18.31 -15.52
CA ARG A 492 5.74 18.46 -14.06
C ARG A 492 6.96 17.84 -13.40
N LEU A 493 7.36 16.65 -13.83
CA LEU A 493 8.55 15.96 -13.31
C LEU A 493 9.84 16.71 -13.67
N GLU A 494 9.93 17.29 -14.87
CA GLU A 494 11.04 18.16 -15.27
C GLU A 494 11.15 19.38 -14.34
N GLY A 495 10.04 20.08 -14.09
CA GLY A 495 10.01 21.21 -13.17
C GLY A 495 10.28 20.82 -11.70
N ARG A 496 9.91 19.61 -11.27
CA ARG A 496 10.27 19.08 -9.94
C ARG A 496 11.76 18.75 -9.85
N LEU A 497 12.35 18.18 -10.89
CA LEU A 497 13.78 17.86 -10.96
C LEU A 497 14.64 19.13 -10.91
N GLN A 498 14.23 20.21 -11.58
CA GLN A 498 14.94 21.49 -11.50
C GLN A 498 14.88 22.09 -10.08
N ARG A 499 13.70 22.01 -9.43
CA ARG A 499 13.51 22.51 -8.06
C ARG A 499 14.30 21.72 -7.02
N ILE A 500 14.42 20.40 -7.15
CA ILE A 500 15.08 19.56 -6.13
C ILE A 500 16.56 19.94 -5.95
N ASN A 501 17.22 20.29 -7.05
CA ASN A 501 18.62 20.71 -7.06
C ASN A 501 18.83 22.04 -6.32
N GLN A 502 17.78 22.86 -6.19
CA GLN A 502 17.81 24.16 -5.51
C GLN A 502 17.27 24.07 -4.06
N SER A 503 16.60 22.97 -3.70
CA SER A 503 15.81 22.85 -2.46
C SER A 503 16.48 21.98 -1.38
N GLY A 504 17.82 21.85 -1.40
CA GLY A 504 18.55 20.96 -0.50
C GLY A 504 18.30 21.22 0.99
N GLU A 505 18.15 22.48 1.40
CA GLU A 505 17.86 22.83 2.81
C GLU A 505 16.45 22.42 3.22
N GLN A 506 15.47 22.72 2.37
CA GLN A 506 14.07 22.33 2.57
C GLN A 506 13.91 20.81 2.65
N LEU A 507 14.68 20.07 1.83
CA LEU A 507 14.72 18.60 1.91
C LEU A 507 15.24 18.11 3.26
N VAL A 508 16.33 18.69 3.77
CA VAL A 508 16.87 18.32 5.09
C VAL A 508 15.84 18.60 6.19
N GLU A 509 15.23 19.78 6.17
CA GLU A 509 14.21 20.17 7.14
C GLU A 509 13.00 19.22 7.09
N TYR A 510 12.45 18.99 5.89
CA TYR A 510 11.36 18.06 5.65
C TYR A 510 11.69 16.65 6.17
N VAL A 511 12.88 16.14 5.87
CA VAL A 511 13.28 14.78 6.23
C VAL A 511 13.48 14.60 7.74
N LEU A 512 13.95 15.63 8.45
CA LEU A 512 14.24 15.54 9.88
C LEU A 512 13.02 15.84 10.77
N ASN A 513 12.11 16.68 10.29
CA ASN A 513 10.94 17.15 11.03
C ASN A 513 9.64 16.48 10.59
N GLY A 514 9.56 16.02 9.34
CA GLY A 514 8.38 15.35 8.80
C GLY A 514 8.23 13.94 9.35
N ASP A 515 7.01 13.60 9.75
CA ASP A 515 6.61 12.19 9.93
C ASP A 515 6.15 11.65 8.57
N PRO A 516 6.93 10.78 7.91
CA PRO A 516 6.55 10.22 6.62
C PRO A 516 5.29 9.34 6.67
N LEU A 517 4.80 9.02 7.87
CA LEU A 517 3.57 8.24 8.09
C LEU A 517 2.33 9.10 8.32
N MET A 518 2.49 10.40 8.57
CA MET A 518 1.39 11.39 8.59
C MET A 518 1.16 11.91 7.18
N MET A 519 0.79 11.01 6.26
CA MET A 519 0.20 11.46 4.99
C MET A 519 -1.22 11.93 5.32
N GLU A 520 -1.43 13.24 5.38
CA GLU A 520 -2.78 13.79 5.28
C GLU A 520 -3.37 13.29 3.96
N ARG A 521 -4.42 12.46 4.08
CA ARG A 521 -5.28 11.88 3.05
C ARG A 521 -4.77 12.02 1.61
N TYR A 522 -4.13 10.96 1.12
CA TYR A 522 -4.35 10.61 -0.28
C TYR A 522 -5.75 10.00 -0.38
N ASP A 523 -6.77 10.84 -0.54
CA ASP A 523 -8.12 10.38 -0.86
C ASP A 523 -8.10 9.79 -2.29
N PHE A 524 -7.72 8.52 -2.41
CA PHE A 524 -7.88 7.77 -3.66
C PHE A 524 -9.35 7.36 -3.88
N ASP A 525 -10.20 7.50 -2.85
CA ASP A 525 -11.60 7.04 -2.84
C ASP A 525 -12.64 8.16 -3.11
N VAL A 526 -12.22 9.42 -3.36
CA VAL A 526 -13.15 10.55 -3.54
C VAL A 526 -13.78 10.63 -4.95
N GLU A 527 -13.41 9.76 -5.89
CA GLU A 527 -14.09 9.66 -7.18
C GLU A 527 -14.48 8.21 -7.51
N ILE A 528 -15.28 7.61 -6.62
CA ILE A 528 -16.30 6.62 -7.03
C ILE A 528 -17.68 7.20 -6.70
N GLU A 529 -17.93 8.42 -7.18
CA GLU A 529 -19.28 8.81 -7.58
C GLU A 529 -19.29 8.81 -9.10
N GLU A 530 -19.52 7.62 -9.67
CA GLU A 530 -20.04 7.49 -11.04
C GLU A 530 -21.33 8.31 -11.11
N GLY A 531 -21.30 9.52 -11.68
CA GLY A 531 -22.51 10.33 -11.71
C GLY A 531 -22.52 11.64 -12.49
N GLU A 532 -21.42 12.41 -12.58
CA GLU A 532 -21.53 13.81 -13.05
C GLU A 532 -20.46 14.28 -14.07
N ILE A 533 -19.88 13.38 -14.88
CA ILE A 533 -19.04 13.77 -16.04
C ILE A 533 -19.67 13.31 -17.36
N ILE A 534 -20.98 13.50 -17.51
CA ILE A 534 -21.66 13.37 -18.82
C ILE A 534 -22.32 14.69 -19.25
N ASP A 535 -22.58 15.65 -18.36
CA ASP A 535 -23.32 16.87 -18.73
C ASP A 535 -22.43 18.10 -19.01
N ALA A 536 -21.16 18.13 -18.59
CA ALA A 536 -20.28 19.27 -18.88
C ALA A 536 -19.81 19.37 -20.35
N PHE A 537 -19.96 18.32 -21.16
CA PHE A 537 -19.61 18.31 -22.59
C PHE A 537 -20.81 18.59 -23.53
N LYS A 538 -22.03 18.67 -23.01
CA LYS A 538 -23.21 19.04 -23.83
C LYS A 538 -23.40 20.54 -23.96
N ASP A 539 -22.98 21.33 -22.96
CA ASP A 539 -23.22 22.78 -22.95
C ASP A 539 -22.23 23.58 -23.82
N LEU A 540 -21.18 22.96 -24.35
CA LEU A 540 -20.26 23.57 -25.31
C LEU A 540 -20.62 23.32 -26.79
N SER A 541 -21.60 22.45 -27.08
CA SER A 541 -22.08 22.19 -28.46
C SER A 541 -23.31 23.00 -28.87
N MET A 542 -23.84 23.87 -27.99
CA MET A 542 -24.95 24.78 -28.32
C MET A 542 -24.58 26.27 -28.37
N ALA A 543 -23.30 26.61 -28.38
CA ALA A 543 -22.85 28.01 -28.43
C ALA A 543 -21.84 28.32 -29.56
N LEU A 544 -21.83 27.54 -30.64
CA LEU A 544 -21.19 27.89 -31.92
C LEU A 544 -22.06 27.48 -33.11
#